data_AF-A0A923BY79-F1
#
_entry.id   AF-A0A923BY79-F1
#
_cell.length_a   1.000
_cell.length_b   1.000
_cell.length_c   1.000
_cell.angle_alpha   90.00
_cell.angle_beta   90.00
_cell.angle_gamma   90.00
#
_symmetry.space_group_name_H-M   'P 1'
#
loop_
_entity.id
_entity.type
_entity.pdbx_description
1 polymer ?
#
loop_
_entity_poly.entity_id
_entity_poly.type
_entity_poly.pdbx_seq_one_letter_code
_entity_poly.pdbx_strand_id
1 'polypeptide(L)'
;MMTAVIQHTFAPRQLTAPAPTPEAMELALTRLNDLSAKWRATPKGRLLSQILPEDQRTAALSMLNSLLSPGTPSEVLTIVKRLLAHYPGYNADKPDSVAHDWVRMLRDQPSASIWACYERTICRRGQFAPSLGDFLQDVITHAAGVRMVKAAVEGR
;
A
#
# COMPACT_ATOMS: atom_id res chain seq x y z
N MET A 1 4.72 57.04 16.27
CA MET A 1 3.69 55.96 16.34
C MET A 1 3.64 55.30 14.97
N MET A 2 4.22 54.12 14.82
CA MET A 2 4.27 53.37 13.55
C MET A 2 3.37 52.14 13.67
N THR A 3 2.43 52.03 12.74
CA THR A 3 1.44 50.97 12.62
C THR A 3 2.10 49.70 12.07
N ALA A 4 2.12 48.61 12.84
CA ALA A 4 2.58 47.31 12.35
C ALA A 4 1.43 46.64 11.57
N VAL A 5 1.62 46.46 10.27
CA VAL A 5 0.72 45.69 9.40
C VAL A 5 1.07 44.21 9.57
N ILE A 6 0.20 43.45 10.23
CA ILE A 6 0.29 42.00 10.32
C ILE A 6 -0.17 41.43 8.97
N GLN A 7 0.77 40.98 8.14
CA GLN A 7 0.48 40.17 6.98
C GLN A 7 0.08 38.76 7.43
N HIS A 8 -1.21 38.45 7.35
CA HIS A 8 -1.70 37.08 7.47
C HIS A 8 -1.30 36.28 6.23
N THR A 9 -0.23 35.50 6.32
CA THR A 9 0.10 34.49 5.32
C THR A 9 -0.91 33.34 5.43
N PHE A 10 -1.91 33.33 4.55
CA PHE A 10 -2.75 32.16 4.30
C PHE A 10 -1.90 31.06 3.64
N ALA A 11 -1.39 30.12 4.43
CA ALA A 11 -0.96 28.84 3.89
C ALA A 11 -2.22 28.03 3.56
N PRO A 12 -2.41 27.53 2.32
CA PRO A 12 -3.48 26.59 2.04
C PRO A 12 -3.22 25.34 2.88
N ARG A 13 -4.10 25.07 3.86
CA ARG A 13 -4.20 23.76 4.50
C ARG A 13 -4.47 22.76 3.39
N GLN A 14 -3.42 22.13 2.87
CA GLN A 14 -3.55 20.86 2.19
C GLN A 14 -4.21 19.92 3.21
N LEU A 15 -5.47 19.60 3.00
CA LEU A 15 -6.14 18.45 3.58
C LEU A 15 -5.41 17.22 3.03
N THR A 16 -4.20 16.95 3.53
CA THR A 16 -3.62 15.62 3.45
C THR A 16 -4.60 14.72 4.17
N ALA A 17 -5.31 13.90 3.40
CA ALA A 17 -6.09 12.80 3.97
C ALA A 17 -5.19 12.11 5.01
N PRO A 18 -5.69 11.86 6.23
CA PRO A 18 -4.88 11.20 7.26
C PRO A 18 -4.32 9.91 6.66
N ALA A 19 -3.03 9.66 6.91
CA ALA A 19 -2.39 8.41 6.52
C ALA A 19 -3.32 7.24 6.89
N PRO A 20 -3.62 6.32 5.97
CA PRO A 20 -4.55 5.24 6.23
C PRO A 20 -4.09 4.48 7.49
N THR A 21 -4.96 4.42 8.50
CA THR A 21 -4.68 3.66 9.72
C THR A 21 -4.48 2.18 9.37
N PRO A 22 -3.70 1.42 10.16
CA PRO A 22 -3.52 -0.02 9.93
C PRO A 22 -4.85 -0.77 9.75
N GLU A 23 -5.86 -0.43 10.56
CA GLU A 23 -7.21 -1.00 10.47
C GLU A 23 -7.91 -0.69 9.13
N ALA A 24 -7.79 0.53 8.62
CA ALA A 24 -8.36 0.90 7.33
C ALA A 24 -7.66 0.16 6.18
N MET A 25 -6.35 -0.07 6.31
CA MET A 25 -5.57 -0.84 5.35
C MET A 25 -5.95 -2.32 5.36
N GLU A 26 -6.06 -2.93 6.53
CA GLU A 26 -6.50 -4.33 6.69
C GLU A 26 -7.89 -4.56 6.10
N LEU A 27 -8.84 -3.65 6.34
CA LEU A 27 -10.18 -3.73 5.76
C LEU A 27 -10.15 -3.62 4.23
N ALA A 28 -9.33 -2.72 3.68
CA ALA A 28 -9.18 -2.56 2.25
C ALA A 28 -8.53 -3.79 1.58
N LEU A 29 -7.54 -4.40 2.24
CA LEU A 29 -6.93 -5.65 1.77
C LEU A 29 -7.90 -6.84 1.85
N THR A 30 -8.73 -6.92 2.89
CA THR A 30 -9.79 -7.93 3.00
C THR A 30 -10.78 -7.81 1.83
N ARG A 31 -11.25 -6.59 1.55
CA ARG A 31 -12.13 -6.32 0.41
C ARG A 31 -11.49 -6.62 -0.93
N LEU A 32 -10.18 -6.35 -1.08
CA LEU A 32 -9.41 -6.74 -2.27
C LEU A 32 -9.38 -8.27 -2.44
N ASN A 33 -9.19 -9.02 -1.36
CA ASN A 33 -9.18 -10.48 -1.40
C ASN A 33 -10.54 -11.04 -1.83
N ASP A 34 -11.63 -10.51 -1.28
CA ASP A 34 -13.00 -10.87 -1.68
C ASP A 34 -13.24 -10.58 -3.17
N LEU A 35 -12.83 -9.40 -3.63
CA LEU A 35 -13.02 -9.00 -5.02
C LEU A 35 -12.15 -9.83 -5.97
N SER A 36 -10.94 -10.18 -5.56
CA SER A 36 -10.07 -11.12 -6.27
C SER A 36 -10.68 -12.53 -6.34
N ALA A 37 -11.30 -13.00 -5.26
CA ALA A 37 -12.00 -14.30 -5.24
C ALA A 37 -13.20 -14.29 -6.19
N LYS A 38 -14.02 -13.24 -6.17
CA LYS A 38 -15.13 -13.04 -7.11
C LYS A 38 -14.64 -13.03 -8.56
N TRP A 39 -13.51 -12.38 -8.83
CA TRP A 39 -12.92 -12.36 -10.16
C TRP A 39 -12.47 -13.73 -10.63
N ARG A 40 -11.78 -14.51 -9.79
CA ARG A 40 -11.41 -15.88 -10.13
C ARG A 40 -12.62 -16.81 -10.33
N ALA A 41 -13.70 -16.57 -9.60
CA ALA A 41 -14.95 -17.33 -9.71
C ALA A 41 -15.82 -16.90 -10.90
N THR A 42 -15.48 -15.81 -11.58
CA THR A 42 -16.26 -15.30 -12.72
C THR A 42 -16.14 -16.26 -13.90
N PRO A 43 -17.27 -16.71 -14.49
CA PRO A 43 -17.25 -17.60 -15.64
C PRO A 43 -16.45 -17.01 -16.80
N LYS A 44 -15.68 -17.85 -17.49
CA LYS A 44 -14.91 -17.44 -18.67
C LYS A 44 -15.83 -16.75 -19.68
N GLY A 45 -15.50 -15.51 -20.05
CA GLY A 45 -16.27 -14.71 -21.00
C GLY A 45 -17.22 -13.67 -20.39
N ARG A 46 -17.38 -13.61 -19.06
CA ARG A 46 -18.02 -12.47 -18.38
C ARG A 46 -17.00 -11.58 -17.72
N LEU A 47 -17.22 -10.27 -17.78
CA LEU A 47 -16.38 -9.28 -17.11
C LEU A 47 -16.92 -9.00 -15.70
N LEU A 48 -16.02 -8.70 -14.75
CA LEU A 48 -16.44 -8.33 -13.39
C LEU A 48 -17.34 -7.09 -13.40
N SER A 49 -17.06 -6.16 -14.33
CA SER A 49 -17.83 -4.95 -14.61
C SER A 49 -19.29 -5.22 -15.02
N GLN A 50 -19.61 -6.43 -15.51
CA GLN A 50 -20.97 -6.85 -15.90
C GLN A 50 -21.71 -7.55 -14.77
N ILE A 51 -21.01 -8.00 -13.73
CA ILE A 51 -21.56 -8.73 -12.59
C ILE A 51 -21.77 -7.81 -11.41
N LEU A 52 -20.88 -6.83 -11.23
CA LEU A 52 -20.99 -5.85 -10.16
C LEU A 52 -22.00 -4.75 -10.51
N PRO A 53 -22.94 -4.44 -9.59
CA PRO A 53 -23.73 -3.21 -9.65
C PRO A 53 -22.86 -1.97 -9.77
N GLU A 54 -23.38 -0.92 -10.42
CA GLU A 54 -22.62 0.30 -10.73
C GLU A 54 -22.09 1.03 -9.48
N ASP A 55 -22.88 1.06 -8.40
CA ASP A 55 -22.49 1.59 -7.10
C ASP A 55 -21.33 0.80 -6.49
N GLN A 56 -21.40 -0.53 -6.53
CA GLN A 56 -20.34 -1.42 -6.03
C GLN A 56 -19.07 -1.31 -6.88
N ARG A 57 -19.20 -1.17 -8.19
CA ARG A 57 -18.08 -0.95 -9.11
C ARG A 57 -17.37 0.36 -8.80
N THR A 58 -18.12 1.45 -8.60
CA THR A 58 -17.55 2.76 -8.27
C THR A 58 -16.83 2.74 -6.92
N ALA A 59 -17.43 2.12 -5.90
CA ALA A 59 -16.81 1.93 -4.60
C ALA A 59 -15.52 1.08 -4.70
N ALA A 60 -15.57 -0.02 -5.47
CA ALA A 60 -14.41 -0.88 -5.69
C ALA A 60 -13.27 -0.14 -6.41
N LEU A 61 -13.56 0.65 -7.45
CA LEU A 61 -12.55 1.44 -8.14
C LEU A 61 -11.92 2.51 -7.24
N SER A 62 -12.73 3.20 -6.44
CA SER A 62 -12.25 4.18 -5.47
C SER A 62 -11.28 3.53 -4.47
N MET A 63 -11.65 2.37 -3.93
CA MET A 63 -10.80 1.59 -3.04
C MET A 63 -9.51 1.11 -3.74
N LEU A 64 -9.60 0.55 -4.95
CA LEU A 64 -8.45 0.04 -5.70
C LEU A 64 -7.47 1.15 -6.11
N ASN A 65 -7.97 2.35 -6.42
CA ASN A 65 -7.14 3.52 -6.65
C ASN A 65 -6.37 3.94 -5.39
N SER A 66 -7.03 3.91 -4.24
CA SER A 66 -6.37 4.16 -2.95
C SER A 66 -5.27 3.12 -2.69
N LEU A 67 -5.54 1.83 -2.91
CA LEU A 67 -4.58 0.73 -2.72
C LEU A 67 -3.37 0.79 -3.68
N LEU A 68 -3.52 1.44 -4.84
CA LEU A 68 -2.46 1.61 -5.83
C LEU A 68 -1.69 2.93 -5.67
N SER A 69 -2.09 3.77 -4.71
CA SER A 69 -1.42 5.04 -4.47
C SER A 69 -0.02 4.79 -3.88
N PRO A 70 1.03 5.44 -4.40
CA PRO A 70 2.38 5.32 -3.85
C PRO A 70 2.40 5.68 -2.36
N GLY A 71 3.15 4.91 -1.58
CA GLY A 71 3.35 5.24 -0.17
C GLY A 71 4.22 6.48 0.01
N THR A 72 3.94 7.27 1.05
CA THR A 72 4.87 8.33 1.45
C THR A 72 6.16 7.72 2.01
N PRO A 73 7.32 8.39 1.88
CA PRO A 73 8.57 7.88 2.44
C PRO A 73 8.47 7.55 3.94
N SER A 74 7.70 8.34 4.70
CA SER A 74 7.48 8.14 6.14
C SER A 74 6.66 6.88 6.44
N GLU A 75 5.63 6.58 5.66
CA GLU A 75 4.85 5.34 5.78
C GLU A 75 5.73 4.13 5.44
N VAL A 76 6.44 4.18 4.32
CA VAL A 76 7.35 3.10 3.90
C VAL A 76 8.41 2.85 4.97
N LEU A 77 9.02 3.92 5.50
CA LEU A 77 10.02 3.83 6.57
C LEU A 77 9.43 3.16 7.82
N THR A 78 8.20 3.51 8.19
CA THR A 78 7.51 2.92 9.34
C THR A 78 7.32 1.41 9.17
N ILE A 79 6.89 0.97 7.98
CA ILE A 79 6.68 -0.45 7.69
C ILE A 79 8.02 -1.21 7.69
N VAL A 80 9.05 -0.64 7.04
CA VAL A 80 10.39 -1.24 6.99
C VAL A 80 11.00 -1.36 8.38
N LYS A 81 10.89 -0.33 9.23
CA LYS A 81 11.37 -0.40 10.62
C LYS A 81 10.67 -1.51 11.41
N ARG A 82 9.36 -1.69 11.21
CA ARG A 82 8.62 -2.81 11.83
C ARG A 82 9.08 -4.17 11.32
N LEU A 83 9.31 -4.31 10.01
CA LEU A 83 9.83 -5.53 9.41
C LEU A 83 11.21 -5.89 9.99
N LEU A 84 12.15 -4.94 10.01
CA LEU A 84 13.51 -5.17 10.51
C LEU A 84 13.54 -5.46 12.01
N ALA A 85 12.66 -4.84 12.80
CA ALA A 85 12.52 -5.12 14.22
C ALA A 85 12.10 -6.57 14.51
N HIS A 86 11.42 -7.23 13.57
CA HIS A 86 11.08 -8.65 13.68
C HIS A 86 12.30 -9.58 13.56
N TYR A 87 13.42 -9.08 13.00
CA TYR A 87 14.65 -9.82 12.77
C TYR A 87 15.85 -9.09 13.42
N PRO A 88 15.97 -9.10 14.76
CA PRO A 88 16.94 -8.28 15.49
C PRO A 88 18.43 -8.59 15.16
N GLY A 89 18.73 -9.72 14.53
CA GLY A 89 20.08 -10.08 14.08
C GLY A 89 20.44 -9.66 12.64
N TYR A 90 19.48 -9.15 11.85
CA TYR A 90 19.70 -8.96 10.41
C TYR A 90 20.65 -7.80 10.10
N ASN A 91 20.68 -6.73 10.90
CA ASN A 91 21.54 -5.56 10.70
C ASN A 91 21.71 -4.71 11.99
N ALA A 92 22.08 -5.35 13.10
CA ALA A 92 22.18 -4.69 14.42
C ALA A 92 23.10 -3.45 14.43
N ASP A 93 24.12 -3.42 13.56
CA ASP A 93 25.14 -2.36 13.56
C ASP A 93 24.75 -1.10 12.77
N LYS A 94 23.79 -1.19 11.83
CA LYS A 94 23.39 -0.05 10.95
C LYS A 94 21.90 -0.06 10.55
N PRO A 95 20.96 -0.11 11.50
CA PRO A 95 19.53 -0.26 11.21
C PRO A 95 18.95 0.90 10.39
N ASP A 96 19.35 2.14 10.67
CA ASP A 96 18.81 3.31 9.98
C ASP A 96 19.31 3.43 8.53
N SER A 97 20.59 3.13 8.25
CA SER A 97 21.12 3.18 6.87
C SER A 97 20.40 2.16 5.97
N VAL A 98 20.19 0.94 6.47
CA VAL A 98 19.47 -0.11 5.75
C VAL A 98 18.01 0.30 5.50
N ALA A 99 17.35 0.86 6.51
CA ALA A 99 15.97 1.32 6.36
C ALA A 99 15.83 2.40 5.26
N HIS A 100 16.79 3.32 5.14
CA HIS A 100 16.79 4.34 4.08
C HIS A 100 16.98 3.75 2.67
N ASP A 101 17.84 2.73 2.51
CA ASP A 101 18.01 2.04 1.23
C ASP A 101 16.73 1.32 0.79
N TRP A 102 16.04 0.68 1.74
CA TRP A 102 14.73 0.07 1.51
C TRP A 102 13.69 1.12 1.10
N VAL A 103 13.61 2.25 1.79
CA VAL A 103 12.70 3.36 1.41
C VAL A 103 12.99 3.85 0.00
N ARG A 104 14.26 4.04 -0.36
CA ARG A 104 14.65 4.47 -1.71
C ARG A 104 14.17 3.51 -2.79
N MET A 105 14.28 2.20 -2.56
CA MET A 105 13.87 1.17 -3.51
C MET A 105 12.35 0.96 -3.57
N LEU A 106 11.64 1.21 -2.47
CA LEU A 106 10.19 1.02 -2.35
C LEU A 106 9.37 2.28 -2.63
N ARG A 107 10.01 3.44 -2.86
CA ARG A 107 9.34 4.75 -2.97
C ARG A 107 8.21 4.81 -4.01
N ASP A 108 8.36 4.07 -5.10
CA ASP A 108 7.41 4.07 -6.22
C ASP A 108 6.35 2.97 -6.07
N GLN A 109 6.40 2.20 -4.97
CA GLN A 109 5.49 1.10 -4.71
C GLN A 109 4.30 1.55 -3.84
N PRO A 110 3.11 0.94 -4.02
CA PRO A 110 1.95 1.29 -3.20
C PRO A 110 2.14 0.85 -1.74
N SER A 111 1.84 1.74 -0.78
CA SER A 111 1.96 1.44 0.67
C SER A 111 1.15 0.23 1.09
N ALA A 112 -0.03 0.04 0.50
CA ALA A 112 -0.87 -1.13 0.74
C ALA A 112 -0.20 -2.45 0.32
N SER A 113 0.55 -2.44 -0.78
CA SER A 113 1.27 -3.64 -1.24
C SER A 113 2.49 -3.92 -0.36
N ILE A 114 3.17 -2.88 0.10
CA ILE A 114 4.27 -2.99 1.07
C ILE A 114 3.75 -3.58 2.39
N TRP A 115 2.63 -3.09 2.90
CA TRP A 115 1.98 -3.61 4.10
C TRP A 115 1.56 -5.07 3.94
N ALA A 116 0.86 -5.42 2.86
CA ALA A 116 0.40 -6.79 2.61
C ALA A 116 1.56 -7.80 2.51
N CYS A 117 2.69 -7.38 1.92
CA CYS A 117 3.90 -8.22 1.87
C CYS A 117 4.55 -8.32 3.25
N TYR A 118 4.64 -7.23 4.01
CA TYR A 118 5.11 -7.26 5.40
C TYR A 118 4.34 -8.27 6.24
N GLU A 119 3.00 -8.19 6.26
CA GLU A 119 2.15 -9.11 7.03
C GLU A 119 2.37 -10.57 6.61
N ARG A 120 2.47 -10.81 5.31
CA ARG A 120 2.73 -12.15 4.78
C ARG A 120 4.09 -12.68 5.22
N THR A 121 5.11 -11.84 5.21
CA THR A 121 6.47 -12.23 5.59
C THR A 121 6.55 -12.59 7.07
N ILE A 122 6.01 -11.76 7.97
CA ILE A 122 6.06 -12.04 9.42
C ILE A 122 5.19 -13.25 9.82
N CYS A 123 4.16 -13.59 9.04
CA CYS A 123 3.33 -14.77 9.28
C CYS A 123 4.01 -16.09 8.87
N ARG A 124 5.08 -16.05 8.05
CA ARG A 124 5.80 -17.26 7.62
C ARG A 124 6.75 -17.73 8.72
N ARG A 125 6.35 -18.78 9.44
CA ARG A 125 7.16 -19.38 10.51
C ARG A 125 8.51 -19.89 9.98
N GLY A 126 9.59 -19.62 10.72
CA GLY A 126 10.91 -20.22 10.51
C GLY A 126 11.72 -19.67 9.33
N GLN A 127 11.31 -18.55 8.73
CA GLN A 127 12.09 -17.92 7.64
C GLN A 127 13.09 -16.89 8.18
N PHE A 128 14.26 -16.84 7.54
CA PHE A 128 15.21 -15.75 7.71
C PHE A 128 14.60 -14.43 7.22
N ALA A 129 15.18 -13.31 7.65
CA ALA A 129 14.78 -12.00 7.16
C ALA A 129 14.85 -11.96 5.62
N PRO A 130 13.83 -11.39 4.95
CA PRO A 130 13.84 -11.29 3.50
C PRO A 130 14.97 -10.37 3.03
N SER A 131 15.57 -10.69 1.88
CA SER A 131 16.40 -9.71 1.21
C SER A 131 15.54 -8.56 0.67
N LEU A 132 16.14 -7.37 0.50
CA LEU A 132 15.47 -6.23 -0.12
C LEU A 132 14.94 -6.58 -1.52
N GLY A 133 15.72 -7.34 -2.29
CA GLY A 133 15.34 -7.76 -3.63
C GLY A 133 14.10 -8.66 -3.63
N ASP A 134 14.08 -9.68 -2.78
CA ASP A 134 12.94 -10.62 -2.68
C ASP A 134 11.68 -9.90 -2.20
N PHE A 135 11.81 -9.04 -1.19
CA PHE A 135 10.69 -8.27 -0.67
C PHE A 135 10.13 -7.30 -1.72
N LEU A 136 11.00 -6.58 -2.44
CA LEU A 136 10.59 -5.69 -3.52
C LEU A 136 9.85 -6.46 -4.62
N GLN A 137 10.36 -7.64 -5.00
CA GLN A 137 9.72 -8.48 -6.02
C GLN A 137 8.32 -8.94 -5.59
N ASP A 138 8.15 -9.32 -4.32
CA ASP A 138 6.85 -9.67 -3.75
C ASP A 138 5.88 -8.48 -3.79
N VAL A 139 6.36 -7.26 -3.45
CA VAL A 139 5.57 -6.02 -3.51
C VAL A 139 5.14 -5.70 -4.95
N ILE A 140 6.05 -5.77 -5.91
CA ILE A 140 5.75 -5.54 -7.34
C ILE A 140 4.70 -6.53 -7.83
N THR A 141 4.86 -7.80 -7.47
CA THR A 141 3.95 -8.89 -7.85
C THR A 141 2.55 -8.66 -7.27
N HIS A 142 2.48 -8.28 -5.99
CA HIS A 142 1.21 -7.94 -5.35
C HIS A 142 0.55 -6.73 -6.04
N ALA A 143 1.28 -5.65 -6.26
CA ALA A 143 0.77 -4.46 -6.93
C ALA A 143 0.28 -4.75 -8.35
N ALA A 144 0.96 -5.63 -9.10
CA ALA A 144 0.50 -6.10 -10.40
C ALA A 144 -0.85 -6.84 -10.30
N GLY A 145 -1.02 -7.71 -9.31
CA GLY A 145 -2.30 -8.37 -9.03
C GLY A 145 -3.44 -7.37 -8.78
N VAL A 146 -3.20 -6.33 -7.98
CA VAL A 146 -4.19 -5.27 -7.73
C VAL A 146 -4.56 -4.53 -9.03
N ARG A 147 -3.57 -4.24 -9.90
CA ARG A 147 -3.83 -3.62 -11.21
C ARG A 147 -4.68 -4.50 -12.12
N MET A 148 -4.43 -5.81 -12.14
CA MET A 148 -5.26 -6.76 -12.92
C MET A 148 -6.70 -6.78 -12.43
N VAL A 149 -6.88 -6.82 -11.11
CA VAL A 149 -8.20 -6.78 -10.49
C VAL A 149 -8.93 -5.47 -10.83
N LYS A 150 -8.23 -4.33 -10.78
CA LYS A 150 -8.77 -3.05 -11.22
C LYS A 150 -9.18 -3.07 -12.69
N ALA A 151 -8.34 -3.58 -13.59
CA ALA A 151 -8.68 -3.71 -15.00
C ALA A 151 -9.96 -4.54 -15.22
N ALA A 152 -10.11 -5.65 -14.48
CA ALA A 152 -11.32 -6.47 -14.55
C ALA A 152 -12.59 -5.74 -14.06
N VAL A 153 -12.47 -4.87 -13.05
CA VAL A 153 -13.57 -4.01 -12.58
C VAL A 153 -13.88 -2.88 -13.57
N GLU A 154 -12.87 -2.35 -14.25
CA GLU A 154 -13.01 -1.36 -15.33
C GLU A 154 -13.59 -1.99 -16.62
N GLY A 155 -13.52 -3.32 -16.76
CA GLY A 155 -13.94 -4.03 -17.96
C GLY A 155 -12.92 -3.98 -19.10
N ARG A 156 -11.63 -3.90 -18.76
CA ARG A 156 -10.49 -3.86 -19.70
C ARG A 156 -9.73 -5.19 -19.71
#